data_AF-A0A8B6H6P7-F1
#
_entry.id   AF-A0A8B6H6P7-F1
#
_cell.length_a   1.000
_cell.length_b   1.000
_cell.length_c   1.000
_cell.angle_alpha   90.00
_cell.angle_beta   90.00
_cell.angle_gamma   90.00
#
_symmetry.space_group_name_H-M   'P 1'
#
loop_
_entity.id
_entity.type
_entity.pdbx_description
1 polymer ?
#
loop_
_entity_poly.entity_id
_entity_poly.type
_entity_poly.pdbx_seq_one_letter_code
_entity_poly.pdbx_strand_id
1 'polypeptide(L)'
;MLVLIKLMLFWQAHVNLAGGTDKEAAKLALEYVSRIEQNPCSGGTEETLDLNVNHTEWETYIQPAILTANFITSVILENNGSLDYFTDAMFFSLVRNIVNSHATLFGACIAIEPEIYSKYSLFAPYAYRKNGILFAHDISLSYTYQDNKTVWYFDLKNRVWENATRTVSKTKYRSGNTSLPGKEMVFLSAKLEDGHWTKPYFDCGGGNIWMVTYASPIFSLDLTGRPKFQGKASVDIELTNIDINQCDIDTRHSYSDFDVFRGTHRCPSTTEVI
;
A
#
# COMPACT_ATOMS: atom_id res chain seq x y z
N MET A 1 13.04 -21.79 -2.97
CA MET A 1 14.43 -21.81 -3.46
C MET A 1 14.77 -20.63 -4.39
N LEU A 2 14.06 -20.37 -5.50
CA LEU A 2 14.35 -19.20 -6.36
C LEU A 2 14.12 -17.84 -5.66
N VAL A 3 13.10 -17.75 -4.79
CA VAL A 3 12.85 -16.59 -3.92
C VAL A 3 14.03 -16.34 -2.97
N LEU A 4 14.61 -17.40 -2.40
CA LEU A 4 15.81 -17.31 -1.54
C LEU A 4 17.03 -16.80 -2.31
N ILE A 5 17.21 -17.22 -3.57
CA ILE A 5 18.34 -16.81 -4.41
C ILE A 5 18.19 -15.35 -4.86
N LYS A 6 16.97 -14.91 -5.22
CA LYS A 6 16.69 -13.51 -5.54
C LYS A 6 16.82 -12.59 -4.33
N LEU A 7 16.36 -13.02 -3.16
CA LEU A 7 16.65 -12.34 -1.89
C LEU A 7 18.16 -12.29 -1.66
N MET A 8 18.90 -13.40 -1.73
CA MET A 8 20.37 -13.35 -1.58
C MET A 8 21.07 -12.39 -2.56
N LEU A 9 20.61 -12.29 -3.81
CA LEU A 9 21.15 -11.36 -4.80
C LEU A 9 20.75 -9.89 -4.53
N PHE A 10 19.51 -9.62 -4.08
CA PHE A 10 19.08 -8.31 -3.55
C PHE A 10 19.98 -7.86 -2.40
N TRP A 11 20.32 -8.82 -1.54
CA TRP A 11 21.03 -8.62 -0.29
C TRP A 11 22.55 -8.52 -0.44
N GLN A 12 23.15 -9.16 -1.44
CA GLN A 12 24.58 -9.05 -1.75
C GLN A 12 24.94 -7.76 -2.50
N ALA A 13 24.00 -7.20 -3.27
CA ALA A 13 24.27 -6.06 -4.14
C ALA A 13 24.06 -4.69 -3.47
N HIS A 14 23.13 -4.52 -2.51
CA HIS A 14 22.65 -3.15 -2.17
C HIS A 14 22.40 -2.76 -0.75
N VAL A 15 22.39 -3.67 0.21
CA VAL A 15 22.56 -3.18 1.57
C VAL A 15 24.05 -2.99 1.72
N ASN A 16 24.48 -1.75 1.90
CA ASN A 16 25.81 -1.47 2.41
C ASN A 16 26.10 -2.51 3.49
N LEU A 17 27.01 -3.45 3.26
CA LEU A 17 27.56 -4.26 4.36
C LEU A 17 28.46 -3.38 5.25
N ALA A 18 28.10 -2.12 5.43
CA ALA A 18 28.73 -1.15 6.30
C ALA A 18 28.24 -1.29 7.75
N GLY A 19 27.33 -2.23 8.05
CA GLY A 19 26.84 -2.47 9.42
C GLY A 19 26.23 -3.85 9.62
N GLY A 20 26.14 -4.28 10.89
CA GLY A 20 25.63 -5.60 11.28
C GLY A 20 24.12 -5.79 11.15
N THR A 21 23.34 -4.72 10.99
CA THR A 21 21.86 -4.74 10.97
C THR A 21 21.28 -5.38 9.73
N ASP A 22 21.89 -5.12 8.58
CA ASP A 22 21.34 -5.57 7.30
C ASP A 22 21.49 -7.08 7.18
N LYS A 23 22.70 -7.63 7.28
CA LYS A 23 22.91 -9.10 7.24
C LYS A 23 21.98 -9.86 8.19
N GLU A 24 21.65 -9.27 9.34
CA GLU A 24 20.72 -9.86 10.29
C GLU A 24 19.29 -9.87 9.75
N ALA A 25 18.81 -8.79 9.16
CA ALA A 25 17.48 -8.77 8.52
C ALA A 25 17.37 -9.78 7.34
N ALA A 26 18.47 -10.10 6.64
CA ALA A 26 18.46 -11.12 5.57
C ALA A 26 18.21 -12.49 6.15
N LYS A 27 18.98 -12.78 7.19
CA LYS A 27 18.93 -14.02 7.93
C LYS A 27 17.56 -14.19 8.57
N LEU A 28 17.02 -13.13 9.20
CA LEU A 28 15.67 -13.12 9.77
C LEU A 28 14.61 -13.44 8.69
N ALA A 29 14.70 -12.84 7.50
CA ALA A 29 13.77 -13.12 6.41
C ALA A 29 13.83 -14.58 5.96
N LEU A 30 15.03 -15.16 5.85
CA LEU A 30 15.23 -16.56 5.47
C LEU A 30 14.77 -17.53 6.55
N GLU A 31 15.08 -17.25 7.81
CA GLU A 31 14.64 -18.02 8.97
C GLU A 31 13.11 -18.01 9.08
N TYR A 32 12.50 -16.86 8.82
CA TYR A 32 11.05 -16.71 8.77
C TYR A 32 10.43 -17.57 7.67
N VAL A 33 10.92 -17.48 6.43
CA VAL A 33 10.42 -18.29 5.30
C VAL A 33 10.54 -19.78 5.60
N SER A 34 11.67 -20.23 6.13
CA SER A 34 11.89 -21.62 6.55
C SER A 34 10.91 -22.07 7.64
N ARG A 35 10.61 -21.19 8.60
CA ARG A 35 9.67 -21.46 9.68
C ARG A 35 8.24 -21.60 9.18
N ILE A 36 7.80 -20.74 8.26
CA ILE A 36 6.42 -20.76 7.77
C ILE A 36 6.12 -21.92 6.83
N GLU A 37 7.14 -22.50 6.19
CA GLU A 37 7.02 -23.75 5.43
C GLU A 37 6.64 -24.93 6.34
N GLN A 38 6.97 -24.85 7.63
CA GLN A 38 6.71 -25.90 8.63
C GLN A 38 5.50 -25.60 9.52
N ASN A 39 5.23 -24.32 9.80
CA ASN A 39 4.12 -23.87 10.64
C ASN A 39 3.41 -22.67 10.01
N PRO A 40 2.09 -22.69 9.81
CA PRO A 40 1.36 -21.53 9.29
C PRO A 40 1.61 -20.29 10.16
N CYS A 41 1.88 -19.15 9.52
CA CYS A 41 2.02 -17.87 10.22
C CYS A 41 0.67 -17.34 10.74
N SER A 42 0.73 -16.48 11.76
CA SER A 42 -0.36 -15.59 12.18
C SER A 42 -0.45 -14.42 11.20
N GLY A 43 -1.66 -14.13 10.70
CA GLY A 43 -1.87 -13.07 9.71
C GLY A 43 -1.42 -11.68 10.17
N GLY A 44 -1.18 -10.76 9.22
CA GLY A 44 -0.81 -9.37 9.51
C GLY A 44 0.66 -9.04 9.29
N THR A 45 1.19 -8.06 10.03
CA THR A 45 2.55 -7.51 9.85
C THR A 45 3.50 -7.83 11.01
N GLU A 46 3.33 -9.00 11.65
CA GLU A 46 4.06 -9.31 12.90
C GLU A 46 5.59 -9.37 12.72
N GLU A 47 6.05 -9.67 11.51
CA GLU A 47 7.46 -9.90 11.22
C GLU A 47 7.95 -8.91 10.18
N THR A 48 8.52 -7.83 10.71
CA THR A 48 9.08 -6.72 9.94
C THR A 48 10.60 -6.81 9.91
N LEU A 49 11.19 -6.51 8.76
CA LEU A 49 12.64 -6.35 8.64
C LEU A 49 13.01 -4.90 8.99
N ASP A 50 14.02 -4.72 9.81
CA ASP A 50 14.55 -3.39 10.14
C ASP A 50 15.40 -2.84 8.99
N LEU A 51 14.74 -2.54 7.88
CA LEU A 51 15.34 -2.05 6.66
C LEU A 51 14.66 -0.73 6.26
N ASN A 52 15.50 0.26 5.96
CA ASN A 52 15.04 1.52 5.41
C ASN A 52 15.08 1.43 3.87
N VAL A 53 13.92 1.51 3.24
CA VAL A 53 13.78 1.49 1.79
C VAL A 53 13.56 2.92 1.31
N ASN A 54 14.29 3.34 0.28
CA ASN A 54 14.02 4.62 -0.35
C ASN A 54 12.81 4.48 -1.28
N HIS A 55 11.76 5.26 -1.02
CA HIS A 55 10.47 5.16 -1.71
C HIS A 55 10.27 6.25 -2.77
N THR A 56 11.22 7.17 -2.98
CA THR A 56 11.08 8.32 -3.89
C THR A 56 10.64 7.89 -5.29
N GLU A 57 11.20 6.80 -5.81
CA GLU A 57 10.86 6.32 -7.15
C GLU A 57 9.49 5.64 -7.24
N TRP A 58 8.86 5.34 -6.10
CA TRP A 58 7.55 4.69 -6.05
C TRP A 58 6.40 5.67 -5.85
N GLU A 59 6.68 6.95 -5.65
CA GLU A 59 5.65 7.98 -5.44
C GLU A 59 4.63 8.04 -6.59
N THR A 60 5.06 7.72 -7.82
CA THR A 60 4.16 7.65 -8.99
C THR A 60 3.22 6.44 -8.95
N TYR A 61 3.67 5.31 -8.38
CA TYR A 61 2.90 4.07 -8.31
C TYR A 61 1.84 4.06 -7.21
N ILE A 62 1.98 4.93 -6.20
CA ILE A 62 1.07 4.96 -5.04
C ILE A 62 -0.13 5.89 -5.21
N GLN A 63 -0.12 6.72 -6.26
CA GLN A 63 -1.22 7.64 -6.57
C GLN A 63 -2.62 6.98 -6.63
N PRO A 64 -2.79 5.75 -7.17
CA PRO A 64 -4.07 5.05 -7.14
C PRO A 64 -4.63 4.83 -5.72
N ALA A 65 -3.79 4.60 -4.71
CA ALA A 65 -4.23 4.49 -3.33
C ALA A 65 -4.74 5.84 -2.80
N ILE A 66 -4.00 6.92 -3.05
CA ILE A 66 -4.38 8.28 -2.63
C ILE A 66 -5.71 8.69 -3.26
N LEU A 67 -5.85 8.50 -4.58
CA LEU A 67 -7.09 8.81 -5.30
C LEU A 67 -8.27 7.98 -4.81
N THR A 68 -8.06 6.69 -4.53
CA THR A 68 -9.11 5.82 -4.00
C THR A 68 -9.52 6.25 -2.59
N ALA A 69 -8.56 6.58 -1.71
CA ALA A 69 -8.86 7.05 -0.36
C ALA A 69 -9.66 8.37 -0.38
N ASN A 70 -9.29 9.30 -1.26
CA ASN A 70 -9.98 10.57 -1.45
C ASN A 70 -11.38 10.39 -2.06
N PHE A 71 -11.54 9.46 -2.99
CA PHE A 71 -12.83 9.09 -3.55
C PHE A 71 -13.77 8.55 -2.46
N ILE A 72 -13.31 7.59 -1.66
CA ILE A 72 -14.12 7.01 -0.57
C ILE A 72 -14.44 8.09 0.48
N THR A 73 -13.47 8.93 0.84
CA THR A 73 -13.69 10.08 1.74
C THR A 73 -14.82 10.98 1.24
N SER A 74 -14.84 11.28 -0.06
CA SER A 74 -15.90 12.08 -0.67
C SER A 74 -17.26 11.40 -0.50
N VAL A 75 -17.34 10.11 -0.82
CA VAL A 75 -18.58 9.33 -0.66
C VAL A 75 -19.08 9.36 0.78
N ILE A 76 -18.19 9.18 1.76
CA ILE A 76 -18.55 9.23 3.19
C ILE A 76 -19.16 10.60 3.53
N LEU A 77 -18.55 11.69 3.07
CA LEU A 77 -19.02 13.05 3.33
C LEU A 77 -20.36 13.36 2.65
N GLU A 78 -20.62 12.79 1.47
CA GLU A 78 -21.90 12.96 0.76
C GLU A 78 -23.04 12.13 1.40
N ASN A 79 -22.70 11.01 2.05
CA ASN A 79 -23.66 10.02 2.56
C ASN A 79 -23.71 9.99 4.08
N ASN A 80 -23.61 11.16 4.73
CA ASN A 80 -23.76 11.31 6.19
C ASN A 80 -22.86 10.37 7.02
N GLY A 81 -21.63 10.13 6.56
CA GLY A 81 -20.68 9.29 7.28
C GLY A 81 -20.80 7.79 6.99
N SER A 82 -21.67 7.35 6.07
CA SER A 82 -21.90 5.93 5.78
C SER A 82 -21.40 5.50 4.39
N LEU A 83 -20.97 4.25 4.28
CA LEU A 83 -20.63 3.54 3.05
C LEU A 83 -21.68 2.48 2.67
N ASP A 84 -22.88 2.49 3.24
CA ASP A 84 -23.89 1.44 2.97
C ASP A 84 -24.44 1.48 1.54
N TYR A 85 -24.28 2.60 0.83
CA TYR A 85 -24.54 2.69 -0.61
C TYR A 85 -23.54 1.90 -1.45
N PHE A 86 -22.37 1.57 -0.90
CA PHE A 86 -21.43 0.69 -1.57
C PHE A 86 -21.88 -0.77 -1.48
N THR A 87 -21.46 -1.53 -2.48
CA THR A 87 -21.54 -2.99 -2.48
C THR A 87 -20.15 -3.57 -2.36
N ASP A 88 -20.03 -4.81 -1.89
CA ASP A 88 -18.77 -5.55 -1.88
C ASP A 88 -18.14 -5.54 -3.27
N ALA A 89 -18.96 -5.72 -4.31
CA ALA A 89 -18.52 -5.66 -5.70
C ALA A 89 -17.85 -4.33 -6.07
N MET A 90 -18.32 -3.19 -5.54
CA MET A 90 -17.69 -1.89 -5.74
C MET A 90 -16.33 -1.82 -5.06
N PHE A 91 -16.22 -2.25 -3.79
CA PHE A 91 -14.94 -2.26 -3.10
C PHE A 91 -13.92 -3.21 -3.75
N PHE A 92 -14.34 -4.43 -4.08
CA PHE A 92 -13.50 -5.37 -4.80
C PHE A 92 -13.12 -4.86 -6.19
N SER A 93 -13.98 -4.07 -6.84
CA SER A 93 -13.60 -3.41 -8.09
C SER A 93 -12.54 -2.33 -7.86
N LEU A 94 -12.64 -1.52 -6.80
CA LEU A 94 -11.62 -0.52 -6.48
C LEU A 94 -10.25 -1.15 -6.25
N VAL A 95 -10.12 -2.14 -5.36
CA VAL A 95 -8.81 -2.78 -5.10
C VAL A 95 -8.24 -3.48 -6.33
N ARG A 96 -9.07 -4.14 -7.14
CA ARG A 96 -8.61 -4.75 -8.40
C ARG A 96 -8.15 -3.72 -9.42
N ASN A 97 -8.78 -2.55 -9.48
CA ASN A 97 -8.37 -1.47 -10.37
C ASN A 97 -7.05 -0.83 -9.90
N ILE A 98 -6.82 -0.72 -8.59
CA ILE A 98 -5.51 -0.32 -8.06
C ILE A 98 -4.43 -1.31 -8.53
N VAL A 99 -4.59 -2.62 -8.33
CA VAL A 99 -3.57 -3.61 -8.75
C VAL A 99 -3.37 -3.65 -10.27
N ASN A 100 -4.41 -3.33 -11.05
CA ASN A 100 -4.32 -3.27 -12.51
C ASN A 100 -3.80 -1.94 -13.05
N SER A 101 -3.66 -0.89 -12.24
CA SER A 101 -3.17 0.40 -12.73
C SER A 101 -1.70 0.37 -13.12
N HIS A 102 -0.93 -0.56 -12.53
CA HIS A 102 0.47 -0.77 -12.88
C HIS A 102 0.88 -2.22 -12.66
N ALA A 103 1.68 -2.78 -13.58
CA ALA A 103 2.11 -4.19 -13.51
C ALA A 103 2.96 -4.52 -12.27
N THR A 104 3.63 -3.51 -11.71
CA THR A 104 4.43 -3.57 -10.48
C THR A 104 3.62 -3.90 -9.25
N LEU A 105 2.41 -3.35 -9.17
CA LEU A 105 1.65 -3.38 -7.94
C LEU A 105 1.30 -4.84 -7.67
N PHE A 106 1.80 -5.33 -6.55
CA PHE A 106 1.54 -6.70 -6.13
C PHE A 106 0.12 -6.81 -5.61
N GLY A 107 -0.27 -5.89 -4.73
CA GLY A 107 -1.54 -5.94 -4.04
C GLY A 107 -2.11 -4.57 -3.70
N ALA A 108 -3.36 -4.57 -3.26
CA ALA A 108 -4.05 -3.39 -2.79
C ALA A 108 -5.14 -3.78 -1.79
N CYS A 109 -5.30 -2.97 -0.75
CA CYS A 109 -6.28 -3.21 0.30
C CYS A 109 -7.06 -1.92 0.58
N ILE A 110 -8.37 -2.03 0.75
CA ILE A 110 -9.16 -1.02 1.44
C ILE A 110 -9.56 -1.61 2.78
N ALA A 111 -9.21 -0.99 3.91
CA ALA A 111 -9.63 -1.43 5.24
C ALA A 111 -10.41 -0.30 5.92
N ILE A 112 -11.60 -0.60 6.43
CA ILE A 112 -12.57 0.42 6.88
C ILE A 112 -12.69 0.38 8.41
N GLU A 113 -12.90 1.53 9.04
CA GLU A 113 -13.32 1.57 10.44
C GLU A 113 -14.70 0.89 10.63
N PRO A 114 -14.93 0.23 11.78
CA PRO A 114 -16.24 -0.31 12.12
C PRO A 114 -17.34 0.74 12.05
N GLU A 115 -18.58 0.28 11.88
CA GLU A 115 -19.81 1.12 11.84
C GLU A 115 -19.98 1.98 10.58
N ILE A 116 -18.93 2.18 9.77
CA ILE A 116 -19.03 2.94 8.52
C ILE A 116 -19.64 2.11 7.39
N TYR A 117 -19.38 0.81 7.40
CA TYR A 117 -20.01 -0.15 6.49
C TYR A 117 -20.77 -1.20 7.31
N SER A 118 -22.08 -1.02 7.46
CA SER A 118 -22.90 -1.73 8.44
C SER A 118 -23.08 -3.23 8.18
N LYS A 119 -22.65 -3.73 7.01
CA LYS A 119 -22.79 -5.14 6.63
C LYS A 119 -21.88 -6.07 7.42
N TYR A 120 -20.75 -5.57 7.90
CA TYR A 120 -19.72 -6.37 8.56
C TYR A 120 -19.14 -5.64 9.77
N SER A 121 -18.72 -6.38 10.80
CA SER A 121 -18.02 -5.80 11.96
C SER A 121 -16.62 -5.31 11.60
N LEU A 122 -15.95 -6.02 10.69
CA LEU A 122 -14.69 -5.65 10.06
C LEU A 122 -14.79 -5.96 8.57
N PHE A 123 -14.15 -5.14 7.75
CA PHE A 123 -14.15 -5.32 6.31
C PHE A 123 -12.86 -4.76 5.71
N ALA A 124 -12.08 -5.63 5.09
CA ALA A 124 -10.84 -5.29 4.45
C ALA A 124 -10.68 -6.03 3.10
N PRO A 125 -11.43 -5.65 2.06
CA PRO A 125 -11.24 -6.19 0.72
C PRO A 125 -9.80 -5.99 0.26
N TYR A 126 -9.21 -7.09 -0.19
CA TYR A 126 -7.84 -7.18 -0.65
C TYR A 126 -7.81 -7.80 -2.04
N ALA A 127 -6.96 -7.29 -2.91
CA ALA A 127 -6.64 -7.90 -4.18
C ALA A 127 -5.12 -8.03 -4.32
N TYR A 128 -4.65 -9.11 -4.95
CA TYR A 128 -3.23 -9.32 -5.20
C TYR A 128 -2.98 -10.16 -6.46
N ARG A 129 -1.80 -10.00 -7.04
CA ARG A 129 -1.36 -10.70 -8.25
C ARG A 129 -0.46 -11.88 -7.87
N LYS A 130 -0.77 -13.06 -8.40
CA LYS A 130 0.09 -14.26 -8.28
C LYS A 130 0.10 -15.02 -9.58
N ASN A 131 1.29 -15.26 -10.13
CA ASN A 131 1.48 -15.95 -11.41
C ASN A 131 0.64 -15.33 -12.56
N GLY A 132 0.58 -13.99 -12.61
CA GLY A 132 -0.21 -13.25 -13.60
C GLY A 132 -1.73 -13.26 -13.39
N ILE A 133 -2.23 -13.98 -12.38
CA ILE A 133 -3.66 -14.05 -12.05
C ILE A 133 -3.95 -13.10 -10.89
N LEU A 134 -5.06 -12.37 -10.98
CA LEU A 134 -5.55 -11.49 -9.93
C LEU A 134 -6.51 -12.25 -9.01
N PHE A 135 -6.18 -12.31 -7.73
CA PHE A 135 -7.02 -12.87 -6.67
C PHE A 135 -7.57 -11.74 -5.82
N ALA A 136 -8.72 -11.96 -5.20
CA ALA A 136 -9.29 -11.01 -4.25
C ALA A 136 -10.14 -11.71 -3.20
N HIS A 137 -10.02 -11.27 -1.94
CA HIS A 137 -10.77 -11.77 -0.78
C HIS A 137 -10.80 -10.71 0.31
N ASP A 138 -11.63 -10.90 1.33
CA ASP A 138 -11.63 -10.03 2.52
C ASP A 138 -10.60 -10.54 3.53
N ILE A 139 -9.52 -9.79 3.74
CA ILE A 139 -8.45 -10.18 4.68
C ILE A 139 -8.85 -10.04 6.15
N SER A 140 -9.97 -9.37 6.45
CA SER A 140 -10.50 -9.28 7.81
C SER A 140 -10.94 -10.63 8.39
N LEU A 141 -11.19 -11.60 7.51
CA LEU A 141 -11.49 -13.00 7.88
C LEU A 141 -10.23 -13.80 8.26
N SER A 142 -9.05 -13.32 7.86
CA SER A 142 -7.76 -13.96 8.16
C SER A 142 -7.17 -13.46 9.48
N TYR A 143 -7.30 -12.16 9.76
CA TYR A 143 -6.78 -11.54 10.99
C TYR A 143 -7.45 -10.18 11.29
N THR A 144 -7.32 -9.73 12.55
CA THR A 144 -7.84 -8.43 12.99
C THR A 144 -6.83 -7.32 12.68
N TYR A 145 -7.06 -6.54 11.63
CA TYR A 145 -6.16 -5.46 11.19
C TYR A 145 -6.15 -4.24 12.13
N GLN A 146 -6.99 -4.19 13.15
CA GLN A 146 -7.01 -3.11 14.13
C GLN A 146 -5.96 -3.30 15.25
N ASP A 147 -5.29 -4.46 15.30
CA ASP A 147 -4.21 -4.74 16.23
C ASP A 147 -2.99 -3.83 15.96
N ASN A 148 -2.25 -3.49 17.01
CA ASN A 148 -1.00 -2.73 16.91
C ASN A 148 0.08 -3.43 16.09
N LYS A 149 -0.04 -4.74 15.92
CA LYS A 149 0.82 -5.55 15.06
C LYS A 149 0.55 -5.36 13.58
N THR A 150 -0.50 -4.64 13.18
CA THR A 150 -0.85 -4.35 11.78
C THR A 150 -0.51 -2.89 11.45
N VAL A 151 0.77 -2.62 11.21
CA VAL A 151 1.30 -1.25 11.17
C VAL A 151 0.73 -0.41 10.02
N TRP A 152 0.40 -1.05 8.88
CA TRP A 152 -0.24 -0.35 7.75
C TRP A 152 -1.62 0.25 8.08
N TYR A 153 -2.25 -0.16 9.19
CA TYR A 153 -3.51 0.38 9.69
C TYR A 153 -3.33 1.19 10.97
N PHE A 154 -2.67 0.58 11.96
CA PHE A 154 -2.61 1.10 13.31
C PHE A 154 -1.95 2.48 13.38
N ASP A 155 -0.87 2.69 12.62
CA ASP A 155 -0.13 3.96 12.64
C ASP A 155 -0.95 5.12 12.08
N LEU A 156 -1.76 4.87 11.05
CA LEU A 156 -2.69 5.86 10.51
C LEU A 156 -3.84 6.15 11.47
N LYS A 157 -4.42 5.11 12.07
CA LYS A 157 -5.55 5.24 13.00
C LYS A 157 -5.21 6.10 14.21
N ASN A 158 -3.98 5.99 14.72
CA ASN A 158 -3.54 6.70 15.93
C ASN A 158 -2.90 8.07 15.64
N ARG A 159 -2.86 8.52 14.38
CA ARG A 159 -2.35 9.86 14.01
C ARG A 159 -3.40 10.94 14.28
N VAL A 160 -2.93 12.16 14.57
CA VAL A 160 -3.78 13.37 14.67
C VAL A 160 -3.92 14.01 13.28
N TRP A 161 -5.16 14.30 12.88
CA TRP A 161 -5.50 14.70 11.51
C TRP A 161 -5.93 16.18 11.37
N GLU A 162 -5.57 17.05 12.30
CA GLU A 162 -5.99 18.46 12.31
C GLU A 162 -5.59 19.24 11.04
N ASN A 163 -4.47 18.84 10.43
CA ASN A 163 -3.91 19.50 9.24
C ASN A 163 -4.34 18.85 7.91
N ALA A 164 -5.28 17.90 7.93
CA ALA A 164 -5.77 17.27 6.70
C ALA A 164 -6.35 18.31 5.75
N THR A 165 -6.01 18.20 4.47
CA THR A 165 -6.26 19.25 3.48
C THR A 165 -7.75 19.40 3.20
N ARG A 166 -8.26 20.64 3.26
CA ARG A 166 -9.66 20.98 2.99
C ARG A 166 -9.78 21.87 1.78
N THR A 167 -10.68 21.51 0.89
CA THR A 167 -11.08 22.34 -0.25
C THR A 167 -12.60 22.42 -0.32
N VAL A 168 -13.11 23.41 -1.05
CA VAL A 168 -14.55 23.57 -1.31
C VAL A 168 -14.77 23.47 -2.81
N SER A 169 -15.69 22.60 -3.22
CA SER A 169 -16.13 22.50 -4.60
C SER A 169 -17.59 22.91 -4.72
N LYS A 170 -18.00 23.32 -5.93
CA LYS A 170 -19.40 23.61 -6.27
C LYS A 170 -19.87 22.60 -7.31
N THR A 171 -20.74 21.69 -6.89
CA THR A 171 -21.24 20.61 -7.74
C THR A 171 -22.70 20.85 -8.09
N LYS A 172 -23.06 20.70 -9.36
CA LYS A 172 -24.45 20.72 -9.83
C LYS A 172 -24.86 19.31 -10.21
N TYR A 173 -25.90 18.79 -9.55
CA TYR A 173 -26.52 17.53 -9.94
C TYR A 173 -27.65 17.78 -10.95
N ARG A 174 -28.14 16.72 -11.58
CA ARG A 174 -29.25 16.76 -12.54
C ARG A 174 -30.50 16.14 -11.93
N SER A 175 -31.67 16.70 -12.24
CA SER A 175 -32.98 16.07 -12.04
C SER A 175 -33.73 16.06 -13.36
N GLY A 176 -34.04 14.88 -13.92
CA GLY A 176 -34.57 14.76 -15.28
C GLY A 176 -33.68 15.46 -16.31
N ASN A 177 -34.21 16.42 -17.06
CA ASN A 177 -33.44 17.21 -18.04
C ASN A 177 -32.98 18.57 -17.50
N THR A 178 -33.06 18.79 -16.19
CA THR A 178 -32.78 20.09 -15.56
C THR A 178 -31.55 20.01 -14.65
N SER A 179 -30.66 20.99 -14.77
CA SER A 179 -29.57 21.19 -13.80
C SER A 179 -30.13 21.77 -12.51
N LEU A 180 -29.82 21.13 -11.39
CA LEU A 180 -30.13 21.67 -10.06
C LEU A 180 -29.17 22.82 -9.70
N PRO A 181 -29.53 23.67 -8.72
CA PRO A 181 -28.61 24.65 -8.15
C PRO A 181 -27.31 24.01 -7.66
N GLY A 182 -26.23 24.78 -7.70
CA GLY A 182 -24.92 24.31 -7.22
C GLY A 182 -24.95 24.12 -5.70
N LYS A 183 -24.49 22.96 -5.25
CA LYS A 183 -24.25 22.65 -3.84
C LYS A 183 -22.76 22.82 -3.55
N GLU A 184 -22.45 23.61 -2.53
CA GLU A 184 -21.08 23.66 -1.99
C GLU A 184 -20.81 22.37 -1.21
N MET A 185 -19.68 21.76 -1.51
CA MET A 185 -19.24 20.50 -0.93
C MET A 185 -17.86 20.69 -0.32
N VAL A 186 -17.73 20.33 0.96
CA VAL A 186 -16.42 20.26 1.61
C VAL A 186 -15.75 18.97 1.16
N PHE A 187 -14.53 19.10 0.67
CA PHE A 187 -13.69 17.99 0.27
C PHE A 187 -12.50 17.92 1.22
N LEU A 188 -12.36 16.77 1.88
CA LEU A 188 -11.24 16.44 2.74
C LEU A 188 -10.36 15.46 1.98
N SER A 189 -9.07 15.74 1.85
CA SER A 189 -8.19 14.96 1.00
C SER A 189 -6.86 14.64 1.68
N ALA A 190 -6.48 13.38 1.60
CA ALA A 190 -5.13 12.92 1.84
C ALA A 190 -4.20 13.36 0.71
N LYS A 191 -3.01 13.79 1.10
CA LYS A 191 -1.85 13.98 0.23
C LYS A 191 -0.84 12.85 0.41
N LEU A 192 0.23 12.91 -0.37
CA LEU A 192 1.33 11.96 -0.29
C LEU A 192 1.90 11.87 1.13
N GLU A 193 2.18 13.02 1.74
CA GLU A 193 2.75 13.15 3.09
C GLU A 193 1.83 12.67 4.22
N ASP A 194 0.52 12.60 3.96
CA ASP A 194 -0.47 12.11 4.92
C ASP A 194 -0.44 10.58 5.03
N GLY A 195 0.15 9.90 4.06
CA GLY A 195 0.25 8.44 4.05
C GLY A 195 1.26 7.87 5.04
N HIS A 196 1.39 6.55 5.00
CA HIS A 196 2.35 5.78 5.78
C HIS A 196 2.96 4.69 4.92
N TRP A 197 4.29 4.62 4.92
CA TRP A 197 5.06 3.49 4.40
C TRP A 197 5.41 2.55 5.54
N THR A 198 5.11 1.28 5.37
CA THR A 198 5.59 0.25 6.31
C THR A 198 7.06 -0.04 6.07
N LYS A 199 7.74 -0.53 7.11
CA LYS A 199 8.95 -1.33 6.90
C LYS A 199 8.61 -2.60 6.08
N PRO A 200 9.58 -3.22 5.40
CA PRO A 200 9.40 -4.54 4.81
C PRO A 200 8.79 -5.54 5.79
N TYR A 201 7.72 -6.24 5.39
CA TYR A 201 7.09 -7.27 6.22
C TYR A 201 6.60 -8.43 5.35
N PHE A 202 6.37 -9.57 6.00
CA PHE A 202 5.74 -10.71 5.33
C PHE A 202 4.23 -10.66 5.51
N ASP A 203 3.47 -10.53 4.42
CA ASP A 203 2.01 -10.45 4.46
C ASP A 203 1.37 -11.83 4.59
N CYS A 204 1.27 -12.30 5.83
CA CYS A 204 0.62 -13.55 6.13
C CYS A 204 -0.91 -13.43 6.02
N GLY A 205 -1.56 -14.35 5.30
CA GLY A 205 -3.03 -14.40 5.15
C GLY A 205 -3.62 -13.47 4.09
N GLY A 206 -2.80 -12.61 3.48
CA GLY A 206 -3.09 -11.91 2.23
C GLY A 206 -2.43 -12.63 1.04
N GLY A 207 -1.28 -12.14 0.60
CA GLY A 207 -0.51 -12.66 -0.53
C GLY A 207 0.60 -13.67 -0.20
N ASN A 208 0.98 -13.78 1.08
CA ASN A 208 2.09 -14.62 1.59
C ASN A 208 3.43 -14.32 0.90
N ILE A 209 3.82 -13.05 0.91
CA ILE A 209 5.07 -12.58 0.30
C ILE A 209 5.71 -11.44 1.11
N TRP A 210 7.02 -11.24 0.91
CA TRP A 210 7.73 -10.07 1.42
C TRP A 210 7.37 -8.84 0.60
N MET A 211 6.85 -7.81 1.26
CA MET A 211 6.38 -6.59 0.62
C MET A 211 6.62 -5.36 1.49
N VAL A 212 6.42 -4.20 0.88
CA VAL A 212 6.23 -2.91 1.53
C VAL A 212 4.87 -2.37 1.13
N THR A 213 4.19 -1.71 2.05
CA THR A 213 2.87 -1.15 1.82
C THR A 213 2.91 0.35 2.00
N TYR A 214 2.34 1.07 1.03
CA TYR A 214 1.93 2.46 1.23
C TYR A 214 0.44 2.51 1.50
N ALA A 215 0.05 3.11 2.62
CA ALA A 215 -1.34 3.30 3.01
C ALA A 215 -1.70 4.79 3.04
N SER A 216 -2.79 5.15 2.38
CA SER A 216 -3.38 6.49 2.37
C SER A 216 -4.66 6.51 3.21
N PRO A 217 -4.84 7.51 4.10
CA PRO A 217 -5.97 7.57 5.02
C PRO A 217 -7.28 7.98 4.31
N ILE A 218 -8.38 7.37 4.73
CA ILE A 218 -9.75 7.73 4.40
C ILE A 218 -10.31 8.53 5.58
N PHE A 219 -11.04 9.60 5.29
CA PHE A 219 -11.54 10.51 6.31
C PHE A 219 -13.06 10.66 6.34
N SER A 220 -13.51 11.25 7.44
CA SER A 220 -14.81 11.90 7.63
C SER A 220 -14.64 13.15 8.49
N LEU A 221 -15.76 13.76 8.87
CA LEU A 221 -15.79 14.82 9.87
C LEU A 221 -16.48 14.30 11.14
N ASP A 222 -15.89 14.59 12.30
CA ASP A 222 -16.58 14.41 13.59
C ASP A 222 -17.70 15.45 13.79
N LEU A 223 -18.44 15.34 14.90
CA LEU A 223 -19.54 16.28 15.22
C LEU A 223 -19.07 17.73 15.41
N THR A 224 -17.77 17.95 15.66
CA THR A 224 -17.16 19.28 15.78
C THR A 224 -16.59 19.78 14.45
N GLY A 225 -16.74 19.00 13.38
CA GLY A 225 -16.24 19.32 12.06
C GLY A 225 -14.75 19.05 11.88
N ARG A 226 -14.08 18.30 12.77
CA ARG A 226 -12.65 17.95 12.65
C ARG A 226 -12.44 16.67 11.83
N PRO A 227 -11.31 16.52 11.12
CA PRO A 227 -11.01 15.32 10.36
C PRO A 227 -10.92 14.10 11.28
N LYS A 228 -11.61 13.02 10.93
CA LYS A 228 -11.58 11.75 11.63
C LYS A 228 -11.20 10.64 10.66
N PHE A 229 -10.22 9.81 11.04
CA PHE A 229 -9.86 8.59 10.30
C PHE A 229 -11.04 7.62 10.22
N GLN A 230 -11.28 7.06 9.03
CA GLN A 230 -12.35 6.09 8.78
C GLN A 230 -11.87 4.83 8.03
N GLY A 231 -10.56 4.70 7.84
CA GLY A 231 -9.99 3.59 7.11
C GLY A 231 -8.81 4.02 6.25
N LYS A 232 -8.36 3.12 5.39
CA LYS A 232 -7.25 3.35 4.47
C LYS A 232 -7.49 2.67 3.13
N ALA A 233 -6.89 3.21 2.08
CA ALA A 233 -6.61 2.48 0.84
C ALA A 233 -5.10 2.33 0.69
N SER A 234 -4.62 1.19 0.21
CA SER A 234 -3.18 0.92 0.10
C SER A 234 -2.78 0.28 -1.22
N VAL A 235 -1.50 0.39 -1.53
CA VAL A 235 -0.80 -0.41 -2.52
C VAL A 235 0.31 -1.20 -1.84
N ASP A 236 0.57 -2.39 -2.35
CA ASP A 236 1.67 -3.24 -1.92
C ASP A 236 2.64 -3.46 -3.07
N ILE A 237 3.92 -3.33 -2.77
CA ILE A 237 5.02 -3.57 -3.69
C ILE A 237 5.79 -4.78 -3.18
N GLU A 238 5.82 -5.82 -4.00
CA GLU A 238 6.56 -7.06 -3.72
C GLU A 238 8.07 -6.81 -3.83
N LEU A 239 8.83 -7.19 -2.81
CA LEU A 239 10.28 -6.97 -2.76
C LEU A 239 11.05 -7.91 -3.69
N THR A 240 10.48 -9.06 -4.05
CA THR A 240 11.10 -10.05 -4.96
C THR A 240 11.04 -9.68 -6.45
N ASN A 241 10.27 -8.64 -6.81
CA ASN A 241 10.15 -8.14 -8.19
C ASN A 241 10.94 -6.85 -8.45
N ILE A 242 11.68 -6.35 -7.47
CA ILE A 242 12.58 -5.21 -7.69
C ILE A 242 13.84 -5.75 -8.38
N ASP A 243 14.05 -5.35 -9.63
CA ASP A 243 15.25 -5.70 -10.40
C ASP A 243 16.46 -4.97 -9.81
N ILE A 244 17.59 -5.66 -9.70
CA ILE A 244 18.79 -5.14 -9.05
C ILE A 244 19.82 -4.88 -10.11
N ASN A 245 19.69 -3.73 -10.76
CA ASN A 245 20.66 -3.29 -11.74
C ASN A 245 21.42 -2.08 -11.20
N GLN A 246 22.68 -2.31 -10.81
CA GLN A 246 23.57 -1.28 -10.26
C GLN A 246 24.32 -0.49 -11.29
N CYS A 247 24.31 -0.97 -12.53
CA CYS A 247 25.15 -0.44 -13.58
C CYS A 247 24.80 1.02 -13.83
N ASP A 248 25.82 1.77 -14.26
CA ASP A 248 25.62 3.10 -14.80
C ASP A 248 24.67 3.06 -16.00
N ILE A 249 24.09 4.21 -16.35
CA ILE A 249 23.10 4.30 -17.41
C ILE A 249 23.73 3.97 -18.77
N ASP A 250 23.48 2.76 -19.28
CA ASP A 250 23.74 2.41 -20.67
C ASP A 250 22.55 2.80 -21.55
N THR A 251 22.81 3.55 -22.62
CA THR A 251 21.82 4.04 -23.59
C THR A 251 21.35 2.96 -24.58
N ARG A 252 21.91 1.75 -24.51
CA ARG A 252 21.65 0.66 -25.49
C ARG A 252 20.59 -0.35 -25.07
N HIS A 253 20.11 -0.33 -23.84
CA HIS A 253 19.16 -1.31 -23.31
C HIS A 253 17.80 -0.68 -22.96
N SER A 254 16.72 -1.33 -23.42
CA SER A 254 15.33 -0.92 -23.15
C SER A 254 15.02 -1.02 -21.66
N TYR A 255 14.51 0.07 -21.11
CA TYR A 255 14.19 0.29 -19.71
C TYR A 255 13.19 -0.73 -19.14
N SER A 256 13.43 -1.20 -17.92
CA SER A 256 12.38 -1.72 -17.02
C SER A 256 12.10 -0.66 -15.97
N ASP A 257 10.83 -0.45 -15.62
CA ASP A 257 10.35 0.60 -14.70
C ASP A 257 10.84 0.45 -13.23
N PHE A 258 11.75 -0.51 -12.95
CA PHE A 258 12.29 -0.85 -11.62
C PHE A 258 13.80 -0.69 -11.50
N ASP A 259 14.41 0.17 -12.32
CA ASP A 259 15.86 0.39 -12.27
C ASP A 259 16.28 1.38 -11.15
N VAL A 260 15.71 1.19 -9.95
CA VAL A 260 15.87 2.04 -8.73
C VAL A 260 17.29 2.04 -8.16
N PHE A 261 18.14 1.22 -8.76
CA PHE A 261 19.45 0.86 -8.27
C PHE A 261 20.59 1.32 -9.19
N ARG A 262 20.30 1.95 -10.34
CA ARG A 262 21.34 2.42 -11.27
C ARG A 262 22.31 3.39 -10.63
N GLY A 263 23.58 3.25 -11.00
CA GLY A 263 24.64 4.16 -10.56
C GLY A 263 24.90 4.14 -9.05
N THR A 264 24.31 3.18 -8.32
CA THR A 264 24.57 3.00 -6.89
C THR A 264 25.77 2.08 -6.62
N HIS A 265 26.39 1.51 -7.66
CA HIS A 265 27.59 0.69 -7.49
C HIS A 265 28.76 1.49 -6.90
N ARG A 266 29.62 0.80 -6.16
CA ARG A 266 30.93 1.32 -5.71
C ARG A 266 32.10 0.83 -6.57
N CYS A 267 31.78 0.28 -7.74
CA CYS A 267 32.79 -0.14 -8.69
C CYS A 267 33.66 1.07 -9.09
N PRO A 268 34.97 0.91 -9.24
CA PRO A 268 35.81 1.92 -9.87
C PRO A 268 35.21 2.33 -11.23
N SER A 269 35.33 3.60 -11.60
CA SER A 269 34.84 4.13 -12.89
C SER A 269 35.45 3.47 -14.13
N THR A 270 36.45 2.61 -13.95
CA THR A 270 37.08 1.78 -14.99
C THR A 270 36.44 0.41 -15.15
N THR A 271 35.40 0.09 -14.37
CA THR A 271 34.74 -1.22 -14.41
C THR A 271 33.73 -1.23 -15.54
N GLU A 272 34.01 -2.01 -16.58
CA GLU A 272 33.08 -2.21 -17.70
C GLU A 272 32.30 -3.52 -17.52
N VAL A 273 31.03 -3.50 -17.91
CA VAL A 273 30.20 -4.70 -18.00
C VAL A 273 30.68 -5.50 -19.23
N ILE A 274 31.24 -6.69 -19.00
CA ILE A 274 31.67 -7.61 -20.07
C ILE A 274 30.45 -8.35 -20.61
#